data_AF-A0A3D0D647-F1
#
_entry.id   AF-A0A3D0D647-F1
#
_cell.length_a   1.000
_cell.length_b   1.000
_cell.length_c   1.000
_cell.angle_alpha   90.00
_cell.angle_beta   90.00
_cell.angle_gamma   90.00
#
_symmetry.space_group_name_H-M   'P 1'
#
loop_
_entity.id
_entity.type
_entity.pdbx_description
1 polymer ?
#
loop_
_entity_poly.entity_id
_entity_poly.type
_entity_poly.pdbx_seq_one_letter_code
_entity_poly.pdbx_strand_id
1 'polypeptide(L)'
;MLGASLILALTAGFGLGAFMVGSLAGWWPAGGGWLALVQAHGHVQLFGWAGLFILGVGLYFLPRLRGVPLAQPERVPWVAAALIAGISLRALAQLALVLW
;
A
#
# COMPACT_ATOMS: atom_id res chain seq x y z
N MET A 1 -10.52 -1.51 -5.08
CA MET A 1 -9.76 -0.71 -4.11
C MET A 1 -9.64 -1.41 -2.76
N LEU A 2 -10.76 -1.74 -2.07
CA LEU A 2 -10.69 -2.39 -0.75
C LEU A 2 -9.89 -3.70 -0.73
N GLY A 3 -10.20 -4.65 -1.62
CA GLY A 3 -9.45 -5.90 -1.72
C GLY A 3 -7.96 -5.68 -1.97
N ALA A 4 -7.61 -4.78 -2.89
CA ALA A 4 -6.22 -4.39 -3.14
C ALA A 4 -5.55 -3.79 -1.89
N SER A 5 -6.27 -2.95 -1.13
CA SER A 5 -5.74 -2.36 0.10
C SER A 5 -5.40 -3.42 1.15
N LEU A 6 -6.24 -4.45 1.29
CA LEU A 6 -6.02 -5.53 2.26
C LEU A 6 -4.88 -6.45 1.80
N ILE A 7 -4.82 -6.77 0.50
CA ILE A 7 -3.73 -7.56 -0.07
C ILE A 7 -2.39 -6.84 0.16
N LEU A 8 -2.30 -5.56 -0.21
CA LEU A 8 -1.10 -4.75 -0.01
C LEU A 8 -0.74 -4.64 1.48
N ALA A 9 -1.72 -4.42 2.35
CA ALA A 9 -1.52 -4.36 3.80
C ALA A 9 -0.94 -5.65 4.36
N LEU A 10 -1.52 -6.81 4.02
CA LEU A 10 -1.14 -8.09 4.61
C LEU A 10 0.18 -8.64 4.04
N THR A 11 0.51 -8.29 2.80
CA THR A 11 1.73 -8.76 2.13
C THR A 11 2.89 -7.81 2.36
N ALA A 12 3.15 -6.88 1.44
CA ALA A 12 4.28 -5.96 1.53
C ALA A 12 4.19 -4.98 2.70
N GLY A 13 2.99 -4.73 3.24
CA GLY A 13 2.79 -4.00 4.48
C GLY A 13 3.31 -4.77 5.70
N PHE A 14 2.44 -5.52 6.36
CA PHE A 14 2.75 -6.26 7.58
C PHE A 14 3.83 -7.32 7.40
N GLY A 15 3.94 -7.96 6.24
CA GLY A 15 5.00 -8.94 5.97
C GLY A 15 6.39 -8.32 6.05
N LEU A 16 6.62 -7.19 5.37
CA LEU A 16 7.86 -6.44 5.54
C LEU A 16 7.94 -5.91 6.98
N GLY A 17 6.87 -5.36 7.54
CA GLY A 17 6.85 -4.86 8.92
C GLY A 17 7.36 -5.87 9.95
N ALA A 18 6.90 -7.13 9.86
CA ALA A 18 7.34 -8.23 10.69
C ALA A 18 8.81 -8.58 10.45
N PHE A 19 9.25 -8.60 9.18
CA PHE A 19 10.67 -8.68 8.85
C PHE A 19 11.45 -7.53 9.50
N MET A 20 10.89 -6.32 9.57
CA MET A 20 11.60 -5.21 10.21
C MET A 20 11.79 -5.41 11.71
N VAL A 21 10.71 -5.77 12.39
CA VAL A 21 10.71 -5.98 13.84
C VAL A 21 11.66 -7.09 14.24
N GLY A 22 11.68 -8.21 13.53
CA GLY A 22 12.55 -9.32 13.91
C GLY A 22 14.04 -9.04 13.72
N SER A 23 14.48 -8.17 12.80
CA SER A 23 15.92 -7.82 12.76
C SER A 23 16.30 -6.92 13.93
N LEU A 24 15.41 -6.00 14.31
CA LEU A 24 15.61 -5.15 15.49
C LEU A 24 15.63 -6.00 16.76
N ALA A 25 14.91 -7.12 16.77
CA ALA A 25 14.94 -8.13 17.83
C ALA A 25 16.14 -9.10 17.73
N GLY A 26 17.00 -8.99 16.71
CA GLY A 26 18.17 -9.83 16.51
C GLY A 26 17.91 -11.22 15.91
N TRP A 27 16.70 -11.48 15.38
CA TRP A 27 16.35 -12.77 14.77
C TRP A 27 17.01 -12.99 13.40
N TRP A 28 17.36 -11.91 12.71
CA TRP A 28 18.07 -11.91 11.44
C TRP A 28 18.87 -10.61 11.27
N PRO A 29 19.93 -10.59 10.45
CA PRO A 29 20.74 -9.39 10.25
C PRO A 29 19.96 -8.31 9.45
N ALA A 30 20.09 -7.05 9.88
CA ALA A 30 19.71 -5.90 9.08
C ALA A 30 20.77 -5.69 7.98
N GLY A 31 20.55 -6.26 6.79
CA GLY A 31 21.43 -6.07 5.63
C GLY A 31 21.41 -4.64 5.07
N GLY A 32 22.28 -4.34 4.10
CA GLY A 32 22.42 -2.99 3.51
C GLY A 32 21.12 -2.41 2.94
N GLY A 33 20.18 -3.26 2.51
CA GLY A 33 18.86 -2.85 2.01
C GLY A 33 17.82 -2.52 3.08
N TRP A 34 18.17 -2.53 4.36
CA TRP A 34 17.21 -2.35 5.46
C TRP A 34 16.35 -1.10 5.33
N LEU A 35 16.97 0.05 5.09
CA LEU A 35 16.26 1.32 4.97
C LEU A 35 15.37 1.37 3.74
N ALA A 36 15.76 0.71 2.64
CA ALA A 36 14.92 0.61 1.44
C ALA A 36 13.65 -0.20 1.72
N LEU A 37 13.76 -1.30 2.48
CA LEU A 37 12.61 -2.10 2.92
C LEU A 37 11.70 -1.33 3.90
N VAL A 38 12.27 -0.54 4.82
CA VAL A 38 11.51 0.36 5.69
C VAL A 38 10.68 1.35 4.86
N GLN A 39 11.28 1.95 3.82
CA GLN A 39 10.59 2.88 2.94
C GLN A 39 9.51 2.19 2.10
N ALA A 40 9.78 0.99 1.58
CA ALA A 40 8.80 0.20 0.83
C ALA A 40 7.59 -0.14 1.70
N HIS A 41 7.82 -0.66 2.91
CA HIS A 41 6.81 -0.94 3.90
C HIS A 41 5.96 0.28 4.24
N GLY A 42 6.61 1.39 4.65
CA GLY A 42 5.91 2.60 5.06
C GLY A 42 5.05 3.17 3.93
N HIS A 43 5.55 3.14 2.70
CA HIS A 43 4.80 3.60 1.54
C HIS A 43 3.59 2.71 1.22
N VAL A 44 3.76 1.39 1.23
CA VAL A 44 2.67 0.43 1.04
C VAL A 44 1.63 0.56 2.15
N GLN A 45 2.05 0.79 3.40
CA GLN A 45 1.12 0.87 4.52
C GLN A 45 0.35 2.20 4.56
N LEU A 46 1.00 3.31 4.20
CA LEU A 46 0.34 4.60 4.14
C LEU A 46 -0.57 4.72 2.91
N PHE A 47 -0.04 4.48 1.71
CA PHE A 47 -0.79 4.71 0.47
C PHE A 47 -1.55 3.48 -0.01
N GLY A 48 -0.95 2.29 0.10
CA GLY A 48 -1.55 1.02 -0.32
C GLY A 48 -2.64 0.53 0.64
N TRP A 49 -2.43 0.59 1.94
CA TRP A 49 -3.46 0.23 2.91
C TRP A 49 -4.35 1.43 3.24
N ALA A 50 -3.89 2.37 4.07
CA ALA A 50 -4.75 3.42 4.60
C ALA A 50 -5.35 4.28 3.49
N GLY A 51 -4.54 4.73 2.53
CA GLY A 51 -4.97 5.55 1.40
C GLY A 51 -6.04 4.86 0.54
N LEU A 52 -5.76 3.67 0.00
CA LEU A 52 -6.74 2.95 -0.83
C LEU A 52 -7.98 2.51 -0.04
N PHE A 53 -7.83 2.19 1.25
CA PHE A 53 -8.96 1.84 2.10
C PHE A 53 -9.89 3.05 2.31
N ILE A 54 -9.34 4.19 2.72
CA ILE A 54 -10.08 5.44 2.91
C ILE A 54 -10.77 5.85 1.61
N LEU A 55 -10.07 5.82 0.47
CA LEU A 55 -10.67 6.13 -0.83
C LEU A 55 -11.76 5.13 -1.22
N GLY A 56 -11.54 3.84 -1.02
CA GLY A 56 -12.52 2.79 -1.32
C GLY A 56 -13.80 2.94 -0.49
N VAL A 57 -13.66 3.16 0.82
CA VAL A 57 -14.79 3.43 1.72
C VAL A 57 -15.44 4.76 1.35
N GLY A 58 -14.67 5.82 1.13
CA GLY A 58 -15.19 7.16 0.83
C GLY A 58 -16.01 7.20 -0.47
N LEU A 59 -15.51 6.58 -1.54
CA LEU A 59 -16.22 6.49 -2.82
C LEU A 59 -17.51 5.66 -2.74
N TYR A 60 -17.59 4.72 -1.78
CA TYR A 60 -18.81 3.97 -1.51
C TYR A 60 -19.77 4.75 -0.59
N PHE A 61 -19.27 5.25 0.53
CA PHE A 61 -20.08 5.78 1.63
C PHE A 61 -20.55 7.21 1.38
N LEU A 62 -19.69 8.12 0.90
CA LEU A 62 -20.02 9.54 0.80
C LEU A 62 -21.18 9.85 -0.17
N PRO A 63 -21.29 9.22 -1.36
CA PRO A 63 -22.44 9.44 -2.23
C PRO A 63 -23.75 9.01 -1.56
N ARG A 64 -23.72 7.86 -0.86
CA ARG A 64 -24.88 7.31 -0.12
C ARG A 64 -25.29 8.20 1.04
N LEU A 65 -24.31 8.72 1.79
CA LEU A 65 -24.56 9.67 2.87
C LEU A 65 -25.23 10.95 2.37
N ARG A 66 -24.82 11.44 1.19
CA ARG A 66 -25.42 12.61 0.55
C ARG A 66 -26.73 12.32 -0.19
N GLY A 67 -27.13 11.06 -0.35
CA GLY A 67 -28.30 10.68 -1.14
C GLY A 67 -28.16 10.96 -2.64
N VAL A 68 -26.93 11.06 -3.16
CA VAL A 68 -26.64 11.34 -4.58
C VAL A 68 -25.84 10.21 -5.21
N PRO A 69 -25.97 9.97 -6.53
CA PRO A 69 -25.08 9.03 -7.22
C PRO A 69 -23.64 9.53 -7.21
N LEU A 70 -22.68 8.60 -7.34
CA LEU A 70 -21.29 8.96 -7.61
C LEU A 70 -21.23 9.61 -9.01
N ALA A 71 -20.54 10.75 -9.13
CA ALA A 71 -20.58 11.56 -10.35
C ALA A 71 -19.99 10.87 -11.59
N GLN A 72 -18.89 10.13 -11.44
CA GLN A 72 -18.12 9.52 -12.54
C GLN A 72 -17.65 8.11 -12.14
N PRO A 73 -18.58 7.15 -11.92
CA PRO A 73 -18.25 5.81 -11.45
C PRO A 73 -17.32 5.05 -12.43
N GLU A 74 -17.38 5.36 -13.72
CA GLU A 74 -16.54 4.78 -14.77
C GLU A 74 -15.05 5.13 -14.63
N ARG A 75 -14.71 6.21 -13.91
CA ARG A 75 -13.31 6.61 -13.67
C ARG A 75 -12.67 5.91 -12.49
N VAL A 76 -13.46 5.33 -11.59
CA VAL A 76 -12.97 4.61 -10.39
C VAL A 76 -11.95 3.50 -10.73
N PRO A 77 -12.18 2.61 -11.71
CA PRO A 77 -11.18 1.58 -12.05
C PRO A 77 -9.86 2.18 -12.53
N TRP A 78 -9.89 3.28 -13.29
CA TRP A 78 -8.67 3.95 -13.78
C TRP A 78 -7.89 4.61 -12.66
N VAL A 79 -8.57 5.30 -11.74
CA VAL A 79 -7.94 5.87 -10.55
C VAL A 79 -7.33 4.76 -9.68
N ALA A 80 -8.06 3.65 -9.49
CA ALA A 80 -7.56 2.51 -8.75
C ALA A 80 -6.30 1.91 -9.41
N ALA A 81 -6.34 1.71 -10.73
CA ALA A 81 -5.21 1.17 -11.48
C ALA A 81 -3.98 2.08 -11.39
N ALA A 82 -4.15 3.40 -11.58
CA ALA A 82 -3.06 4.36 -11.50
C ALA A 82 -2.40 4.38 -10.10
N LEU A 83 -3.21 4.40 -9.04
CA LEU A 83 -2.71 4.37 -7.66
C LEU A 83 -1.99 3.05 -7.35
N ILE A 84 -2.60 1.90 -7.69
CA ILE A 84 -1.99 0.58 -7.44
C ILE A 84 -0.69 0.42 -8.23
N ALA A 85 -0.65 0.88 -9.48
CA ALA A 85 0.55 0.86 -10.31
C ALA A 85 1.66 1.73 -9.72
N GLY A 86 1.35 2.95 -9.30
CA GLY A 86 2.32 3.85 -8.67
C GLY A 86 2.88 3.30 -7.35
N ILE A 87 2.03 2.73 -6.50
CA ILE A 87 2.43 2.11 -5.23
C ILE A 87 3.32 0.89 -5.49
N SER A 88 2.91 0.03 -6.43
CA SER A 88 3.69 -1.16 -6.83
C SER A 88 5.05 -0.77 -7.40
N LEU A 89 5.09 0.22 -8.31
CA LEU A 89 6.33 0.72 -8.90
C LEU A 89 7.27 1.27 -7.82
N ARG A 90 6.74 2.07 -6.88
CA ARG A 90 7.53 2.63 -5.77
C ARG A 90 8.13 1.54 -4.89
N ALA A 91 7.36 0.51 -4.56
CA ALA A 91 7.80 -0.60 -3.72
C ALA A 91 8.84 -1.48 -4.45
N LEU A 92 8.60 -1.81 -5.72
CA LEU A 92 9.52 -2.62 -6.53
C LEU A 92 10.84 -1.89 -6.79
N ALA A 93 10.80 -0.57 -7.02
CA ALA A 93 12.02 0.23 -7.17
C ALA A 93 12.87 0.23 -5.89
N GLN A 94 12.25 0.27 -4.70
CA GLN A 94 12.97 0.13 -3.44
C GLN A 94 13.55 -1.28 -3.27
N LEU A 95 12.81 -2.32 -3.64
CA LEU A 95 13.31 -3.69 -3.58
C LEU A 95 14.49 -3.91 -4.55
N ALA A 96 14.45 -3.32 -5.73
CA ALA A 96 15.57 -3.37 -6.67
C ALA A 96 16.86 -2.84 -6.02
N LEU A 97 16.81 -1.74 -5.27
CA LEU A 97 17.96 -1.21 -4.54
C LEU A 97 18.52 -2.14 -3.45
N VAL A 98 17.76 -3.13 -3.01
CA VAL A 98 18.22 -4.15 -2.05
C VAL A 98 19.01 -5.27 -2.74
N LEU A 99 18.74 -5.51 -4.03
CA LEU A 99 19.31 -6.61 -4.82
C LEU A 99 20.63 -6.26 -5.52
N TRP A 100 21.02 -4.99 -5.50
CA TRP A 100 22.29 -4.46 -6.02
C TRP A 100 23.22 -4.12 -4.87
#